data_AF-A0A929UZD4-F1
#
_entry.id   AF-A0A929UZD4-F1
#
_cell.length_a   1.000
_cell.length_b   1.000
_cell.length_c   1.000
_cell.angle_alpha   90.00
_cell.angle_beta   90.00
_cell.angle_gamma   90.00
#
_symmetry.space_group_name_H-M   'P 1'
#
loop_
_entity.id
_entity.type
_entity.pdbx_description
1 polymer ?
#
loop_
_entity_poly.entity_id
_entity_poly.type
_entity_poly.pdbx_seq_one_letter_code
_entity_poly.pdbx_strand_id
1 'polypeptide(L)'
;MKKIITLFLIGIVGIILFIVVKNMANGDGLLTISCKSAQNTLTIKIDPTVENLVSATTDDGEDFDLGDLDEKIQKNGLKKTVDDLKRKLELTKGYACFDKK
;
A
#
# COMPACT_ATOMS: atom_id res chain seq x y z
N MET A 1 -22.11 -9.30 -23.92
CA MET A 1 -21.91 -8.64 -22.61
C MET A 1 -21.24 -9.50 -21.54
N LYS A 2 -21.24 -10.85 -21.58
CA LYS A 2 -20.50 -11.68 -20.60
C LYS A 2 -18.97 -11.69 -20.76
N LYS A 3 -18.45 -11.56 -21.99
CA LYS A 3 -17.02 -11.74 -22.31
C LYS A 3 -16.11 -10.54 -21.93
N ILE A 4 -16.66 -9.33 -21.84
CA ILE A 4 -15.89 -8.12 -21.47
C ILE A 4 -15.57 -8.13 -19.98
N ILE A 5 -16.48 -8.62 -19.14
CA ILE A 5 -16.30 -8.73 -17.68
C ILE A 5 -15.15 -9.70 -17.36
N THR A 6 -15.03 -10.79 -18.12
CA THR A 6 -13.97 -11.79 -17.92
C THR A 6 -12.57 -11.25 -18.25
N LEU A 7 -12.46 -10.38 -19.27
CA LEU A 7 -11.20 -9.71 -19.63
C LEU A 7 -10.75 -8.68 -18.59
N PHE A 8 -11.70 -7.95 -17.97
CA PHE A 8 -11.40 -7.04 -16.87
C PHE A 8 -10.85 -7.78 -15.63
N LEU A 9 -11.44 -8.93 -15.27
CA LEU A 9 -10.97 -9.74 -14.15
C LEU A 9 -9.56 -10.30 -14.36
N ILE A 10 -9.25 -10.80 -15.56
CA ILE A 10 -7.91 -11.33 -15.89
C ILE A 10 -6.88 -10.19 -15.91
N GLY A 11 -7.25 -9.00 -16.38
CA GLY A 11 -6.40 -7.81 -16.38
C GLY A 11 -6.04 -7.35 -14.96
N ILE A 12 -6.99 -7.38 -14.02
CA ILE A 12 -6.76 -7.02 -12.61
C ILE A 12 -5.83 -8.05 -11.94
N VAL A 13 -6.07 -9.36 -12.14
CA VAL A 13 -5.21 -10.42 -11.59
C VAL A 13 -3.77 -10.33 -12.11
N GLY A 14 -3.59 -10.01 -13.40
CA GLY A 14 -2.26 -9.82 -13.99
C GLY A 14 -1.50 -8.62 -13.41
N ILE A 15 -2.20 -7.54 -13.07
CA ILE A 15 -1.60 -6.36 -12.40
C ILE A 15 -1.21 -6.69 -10.96
N ILE A 16 -2.06 -7.42 -10.22
CA ILE A 16 -1.76 -7.86 -8.85
C ILE A 16 -0.50 -8.73 -8.84
N LEU A 17 -0.42 -9.73 -9.73
CA LEU A 17 0.77 -10.58 -9.87
C LEU A 17 2.05 -9.77 -10.17
N PHE A 18 1.97 -8.75 -11.00
CA PHE A 18 3.13 -7.92 -11.34
C PHE A 18 3.61 -7.05 -10.18
N ILE A 19 2.69 -6.58 -9.32
CA ILE A 19 3.01 -5.85 -8.09
C ILE A 19 3.62 -6.79 -7.05
N VAL A 20 3.04 -7.99 -6.89
CA VAL A 20 3.55 -9.02 -5.96
C VAL A 20 4.98 -9.45 -6.33
N VAL A 21 5.30 -9.66 -7.61
CA VAL A 21 6.66 -10.05 -8.05
C VAL A 21 7.70 -8.96 -7.76
N LYS A 22 7.33 -7.67 -7.85
CA LYS A 22 8.25 -6.58 -7.46
C LYS A 22 8.42 -6.45 -5.94
N ASN A 23 7.39 -6.76 -5.16
CA ASN A 23 7.43 -6.71 -3.70
C ASN A 23 8.02 -7.97 -3.04
N MET A 24 8.04 -9.12 -3.72
CA MET A 24 8.71 -10.33 -3.24
C MET A 24 10.22 -10.14 -3.01
N ALA A 25 10.83 -9.07 -3.53
CA ALA A 25 12.19 -8.69 -3.19
C ALA A 25 12.40 -8.47 -1.68
N ASN A 26 11.32 -8.19 -0.92
CA ASN A 26 11.34 -8.00 0.53
C ASN A 26 11.12 -9.30 1.34
N GLY A 27 11.04 -10.47 0.70
CA GLY A 27 10.95 -11.80 1.34
C GLY A 27 9.57 -12.17 1.89
N ASP A 28 8.77 -11.21 2.36
CA ASP A 28 7.47 -11.46 3.02
C ASP A 28 6.25 -11.28 2.09
N GLY A 29 6.43 -10.88 0.83
CA GLY A 29 5.34 -10.65 -0.13
C GLY A 29 4.47 -9.40 0.14
N LEU A 30 4.78 -8.64 1.19
CA LEU A 30 4.07 -7.43 1.58
C LEU A 30 4.61 -6.19 0.85
N LEU A 31 3.69 -5.30 0.45
CA LEU A 31 4.05 -3.96 0.00
C LEU A 31 4.46 -3.13 1.22
N THR A 32 5.74 -2.75 1.28
CA THR A 32 6.29 -1.96 2.39
C THR A 32 6.60 -0.55 1.93
N ILE A 33 5.94 0.42 2.54
CA ILE A 33 6.17 1.86 2.31
C ILE A 33 6.87 2.40 3.54
N SER A 34 7.99 3.11 3.33
CA SER A 34 8.69 3.81 4.40
C SER A 34 8.57 5.30 4.18
N CYS A 35 7.92 5.99 5.13
CA CYS A 35 7.71 7.41 5.15
C CYS A 35 8.58 8.03 6.24
N LYS A 36 9.55 8.87 5.87
CA LYS A 36 10.49 9.49 6.81
C LYS A 36 10.15 10.96 7.04
N SER A 37 10.02 11.37 8.29
CA SER A 37 9.91 12.77 8.70
C SER A 37 11.18 13.20 9.45
N ALA A 38 11.23 14.46 9.87
CA ALA A 38 12.31 14.98 10.72
C ALA A 38 12.32 14.34 12.12
N GLN A 39 11.17 13.82 12.58
CA GLN A 39 11.01 13.28 13.93
C GLN A 39 11.17 11.76 13.96
N ASN A 40 10.57 11.05 13.01
CA ASN A 40 10.48 9.59 13.01
C ASN A 40 10.28 9.03 11.58
N THR A 41 10.35 7.71 11.47
CA THR A 41 10.12 6.91 10.27
C THR A 41 8.89 6.02 10.46
N LEU A 42 7.84 6.30 9.69
CA LEU A 42 6.65 5.49 9.60
C LEU A 42 6.84 4.36 8.57
N THR A 43 6.66 3.12 9.00
CA THR A 43 6.67 1.92 8.15
C THR A 43 5.26 1.38 8.02
N ILE A 44 4.78 1.29 6.78
CA ILE A 44 3.43 0.83 6.46
C ILE A 44 3.57 -0.46 5.65
N LYS A 45 2.95 -1.54 6.13
CA LYS A 45 2.94 -2.86 5.49
C LYS A 45 1.52 -3.18 5.04
N ILE A 46 1.37 -3.48 3.76
CA ILE A 46 0.08 -3.82 3.15
C ILE A 46 0.22 -5.17 2.46
N ASP A 47 -0.75 -6.06 2.67
CA ASP A 47 -0.81 -7.32 1.94
C ASP A 47 -1.56 -7.09 0.63
N PRO A 48 -0.86 -7.16 -0.53
CA PRO A 48 -1.49 -6.95 -1.83
C PRO A 48 -2.41 -8.10 -2.25
N THR A 49 -2.34 -9.26 -1.59
CA THR A 49 -3.10 -10.47 -1.92
C THR A 49 -4.51 -10.41 -1.34
N VAL A 50 -4.62 -9.93 -0.11
CA VAL A 50 -5.90 -9.73 0.58
C VAL A 50 -6.35 -8.28 0.59
N GLU A 51 -5.58 -7.38 -0.02
CA GLU A 51 -5.90 -5.97 -0.19
C GLU A 51 -6.18 -5.23 1.13
N ASN A 52 -5.44 -5.57 2.19
CA ASN A 52 -5.61 -4.98 3.52
C ASN A 52 -4.27 -4.51 4.13
N LEU A 53 -4.36 -3.51 5.01
CA LEU A 53 -3.30 -3.05 5.88
C LEU A 53 -2.93 -4.15 6.88
N VAL A 54 -1.64 -4.46 6.95
CA VAL A 54 -1.09 -5.39 7.94
C VAL A 54 -0.66 -4.63 9.18
N SER A 55 0.10 -3.55 8.99
CA SER A 55 0.53 -2.70 10.08
C SER A 55 0.99 -1.33 9.59
N ALA A 56 0.94 -0.35 10.49
CA ALA A 56 1.52 0.96 10.29
C ALA A 56 2.17 1.37 11.61
N THR A 57 3.49 1.36 11.67
CA THR A 57 4.23 1.61 12.92
C THR A 57 5.36 2.60 12.70
N THR A 58 5.61 3.42 13.70
CA THR A 58 6.79 4.29 13.76
C THR A 58 8.02 3.49 14.21
N ASP A 59 9.22 4.02 14.01
CA ASP A 59 10.47 3.41 14.51
C ASP A 59 10.56 3.40 16.04
N ASP A 60 9.80 4.26 16.72
CA ASP A 60 9.60 4.25 18.17
C ASP A 60 8.70 3.09 18.63
N GLY A 61 8.11 2.33 17.70
CA GLY A 61 7.22 1.21 17.98
C GLY A 61 5.77 1.61 18.27
N GLU A 62 5.39 2.87 18.03
CA GLU A 62 4.01 3.31 18.18
C GLU A 62 3.18 2.95 16.94
N ASP A 63 1.97 2.46 17.18
CA ASP A 63 0.99 2.24 16.13
C ASP A 63 0.52 3.57 15.57
N PHE A 64 0.54 3.69 14.25
CA PHE A 64 0.13 4.88 13.53
C PHE A 64 -1.24 4.65 12.91
N ASP A 65 -2.23 5.41 13.37
CA ASP A 65 -3.58 5.32 12.83
C ASP A 65 -3.65 5.89 11.40
N LEU A 66 -3.93 5.00 10.43
CA LEU A 66 -4.17 5.35 9.03
C LEU A 66 -5.66 5.50 8.70
N GLY A 67 -6.53 5.36 9.70
CA GLY A 67 -7.99 5.33 9.57
C GLY A 67 -8.46 4.13 8.75
N ASP A 68 -9.57 4.30 8.03
CA ASP A 68 -10.18 3.27 7.18
C ASP A 68 -9.39 3.04 5.88
N LEU A 69 -8.12 2.64 6.00
CA LEU A 69 -7.29 2.36 4.83
C LEU A 69 -7.79 1.12 4.08
N ASP A 70 -8.22 0.08 4.80
CA ASP A 70 -8.74 -1.16 4.23
C ASP A 70 -9.97 -0.91 3.36
N GLU A 71 -10.94 -0.14 3.87
CA GLU A 71 -12.13 0.24 3.12
C GLU A 71 -11.76 1.01 1.84
N LYS A 72 -10.77 1.90 1.93
CA LYS A 72 -10.28 2.66 0.76
C LYS A 72 -9.59 1.76 -0.25
N ILE A 73 -8.77 0.80 0.19
CA ILE A 73 -8.13 -0.16 -0.71
C ILE A 73 -9.20 -0.95 -1.46
N GLN A 74 -10.19 -1.50 -0.76
CA GLN A 74 -11.27 -2.28 -1.38
C GLN A 74 -12.12 -1.45 -2.35
N LYS A 75 -12.32 -0.15 -2.08
CA LYS A 75 -13.14 0.74 -2.91
C LYS A 75 -12.40 1.34 -4.10
N ASN A 76 -11.16 1.77 -3.91
CA ASN A 76 -10.39 2.55 -4.88
C ASN A 76 -9.27 1.75 -5.56
N GLY A 77 -8.97 0.56 -5.06
CA GLY A 77 -7.85 -0.27 -5.45
C GLY A 77 -6.56 0.09 -4.71
N LEU A 78 -5.70 -0.92 -4.52
CA LEU A 78 -4.43 -0.81 -3.79
C LEU A 78 -3.55 0.33 -4.29
N LYS A 79 -3.25 0.38 -5.59
CA LYS A 79 -2.32 1.36 -6.15
C LYS A 79 -2.76 2.79 -5.87
N LYS A 80 -4.03 3.11 -6.15
CA LYS A 80 -4.58 4.45 -5.96
C LYS A 80 -4.56 4.84 -4.48
N THR A 81 -4.93 3.92 -3.60
CA THR A 81 -4.96 4.16 -2.15
C THR A 81 -3.57 4.40 -1.59
N VAL A 82 -2.56 3.65 -2.05
CA VAL A 82 -1.16 3.86 -1.69
C VAL A 82 -0.66 5.24 -2.16
N ASP A 83 -0.94 5.62 -3.40
CA ASP A 83 -0.54 6.93 -3.95
C ASP A 83 -1.21 8.08 -3.19
N ASP A 84 -2.51 7.99 -2.90
CA ASP A 84 -3.25 8.97 -2.09
C ASP A 84 -2.71 9.04 -0.66
N LEU A 85 -2.35 7.89 -0.07
CA LEU A 85 -1.81 7.84 1.28
C LEU A 85 -0.44 8.54 1.37
N LYS A 86 0.48 8.21 0.46
CA LYS A 86 1.81 8.86 0.40
C LYS A 86 1.65 10.37 0.28
N ARG A 87 0.80 10.81 -0.66
CA ARG A 87 0.53 12.23 -0.87
C ARG A 87 -0.06 12.91 0.35
N LYS A 88 -0.98 12.24 1.08
CA LYS A 88 -1.56 12.78 2.32
C LYS A 88 -0.50 12.92 3.41
N LEU A 89 0.37 11.93 3.59
CA LEU A 89 1.46 11.97 4.56
C LEU A 89 2.49 13.05 4.23
N GLU A 90 2.79 13.24 2.95
CA GLU A 90 3.66 14.31 2.47
C GLU A 90 3.07 15.69 2.71
N LEU A 91 1.82 15.92 2.28
CA LEU A 91 1.19 17.24 2.36
C LEU A 91 0.74 17.63 3.77
N THR A 92 0.29 16.67 4.57
CA THR A 92 -0.39 16.97 5.84
C THR A 92 0.55 16.81 7.03
N LYS A 93 1.51 15.89 6.94
CA LYS A 93 2.36 15.48 8.07
C LYS A 93 3.86 15.70 7.81
N GLY A 94 4.23 16.15 6.60
CA GLY A 94 5.62 16.46 6.24
C GLY A 94 6.53 15.24 6.16
N TYR A 95 5.97 14.04 5.99
CA TYR A 95 6.77 12.85 5.69
C TYR A 95 7.26 12.90 4.24
N ALA A 96 8.39 12.28 3.94
CA ALA A 96 8.79 11.94 2.59
C ALA A 96 8.66 10.42 2.44
N CYS A 97 7.80 9.97 1.53
CA CYS A 97 7.49 8.55 1.39
C CYS A 97 8.24 7.90 0.23
N PHE A 98 8.84 6.75 0.50
CA PHE A 98 9.63 6.00 -0.47
C PHE A 98 9.21 4.53 -0.49
N ASP A 99 9.19 3.95 -1.68
CA ASP A 99 9.06 2.51 -1.82
C ASP A 99 10.37 1.86 -1.40
N LYS A 100 10.31 0.96 -0.42
CA LYS A 100 11.47 0.20 0.00
C LYS A 100 11.72 -0.88 -1.06
N LYS A 101 12.71 -0.62 -1.91
CA LYS A 101 13.20 -1.54 -2.95
C LYS A 101 13.82 -2.80 -2.36
#